data_AF-A0A4W3JZ01-F1
#
_entry.id   AF-A0A4W3JZ01-F1
#
_cell.length_a   1.000
_cell.length_b   1.000
_cell.length_c   1.000
_cell.angle_alpha   90.00
_cell.angle_beta   90.00
_cell.angle_gamma   90.00
#
_symmetry.space_group_name_H-M   'P 1'
#
loop_
_entity.id
_entity.type
_entity.pdbx_description
1 polymer ?
#
loop_
_entity_poly.entity_id
_entity_poly.type
_entity_poly.pdbx_seq_one_letter_code
_entity_poly.pdbx_strand_id
1 'polypeptide(L)'
;MDCAPDSGSSTTQGSPHLGKQEGSESAEVQDTYNGSQKNEKHVEKNERGTKKRGWPKGKKRKKNIPNGPKAPLTGYMRFLNERREQLRAQHPHLSSPEITKMLGSEWSKLPPEEKQCYLDEAEREKQQYVKELQAYRGTEAYKMSTKVAQEKKMRKETTYSMSNGVHAENKSDEKQGKMSMFDIPIFTEEFLNHNKAQEAELRKLRKANIEYEEQNAVLQKHIDNMKSAKEKLEEELSEEQNQNSAIQKHLESLRQMLTSSLANVSLPGSGENATLDTVDSYLTKLHSIVVDDARQNDKLVKKIQEILSKLENSDRP
;
A
#
# COMPACT_ATOMS: atom_id res chain seq x y z
N MET A 1 -27.46 -24.52 -5.63
CA MET A 1 -27.32 -24.40 -7.08
C MET A 1 -26.63 -25.64 -7.58
N ASP A 2 -27.14 -26.28 -8.62
CA ASP A 2 -26.43 -27.35 -9.31
C ASP A 2 -25.29 -26.75 -10.14
N CYS A 3 -24.10 -27.34 -10.04
CA CYS A 3 -23.00 -26.98 -10.94
C CYS A 3 -23.25 -27.61 -12.31
N ALA A 4 -23.65 -26.78 -13.28
CA ALA A 4 -23.57 -27.10 -14.70
C ALA A 4 -22.51 -26.17 -15.35
N PRO A 5 -21.60 -26.71 -16.19
CA PRO A 5 -20.63 -25.89 -16.90
C PRO A 5 -21.27 -25.25 -18.14
N ASP A 6 -20.90 -24.01 -18.45
CA ASP A 6 -21.19 -23.41 -19.75
C ASP A 6 -19.91 -23.29 -20.58
N SER A 7 -20.01 -23.62 -21.86
CA SER A 7 -18.90 -23.77 -22.79
C SER A 7 -19.06 -22.79 -23.96
N GLY A 8 -18.27 -21.71 -23.95
CA GLY A 8 -18.27 -20.68 -25.00
C GLY A 8 -16.87 -20.15 -25.28
N SER A 9 -16.26 -20.63 -26.35
CA SER A 9 -14.87 -20.31 -26.74
C SER A 9 -14.74 -18.97 -27.47
N SER A 10 -13.69 -18.18 -27.19
CA SER A 10 -12.65 -17.85 -28.21
C SER A 10 -11.53 -16.92 -27.68
N THR A 11 -10.29 -17.41 -27.77
CA THR A 11 -9.10 -16.75 -28.39
C THR A 11 -8.76 -15.30 -27.95
N THR A 12 -7.62 -15.05 -27.30
CA THR A 12 -6.26 -15.10 -27.92
C THR A 12 -5.14 -15.62 -26.99
N GLN A 13 -4.07 -16.14 -27.61
CA GLN A 13 -2.89 -16.75 -26.97
C GLN A 13 -1.72 -15.76 -26.79
N GLY A 14 -0.79 -16.05 -25.86
CA GLY A 14 0.47 -15.29 -25.70
C GLY A 14 1.31 -15.60 -24.45
N SER A 15 1.91 -16.80 -24.37
CA SER A 15 3.00 -17.19 -23.44
C SER A 15 4.38 -16.99 -24.13
N PRO A 16 5.59 -17.12 -23.51
CA PRO A 16 5.95 -17.92 -22.31
C PRO A 16 6.94 -17.26 -21.28
N HIS A 17 7.01 -17.70 -20.00
CA HIS A 17 8.08 -18.51 -19.33
C HIS A 17 9.46 -17.81 -19.18
N LEU A 18 10.25 -17.86 -18.09
CA LEU A 18 10.37 -18.74 -16.89
C LEU A 18 9.86 -18.03 -15.58
N GLY A 19 10.21 -18.30 -14.29
CA GLY A 19 11.25 -19.14 -13.64
C GLY A 19 11.13 -19.30 -12.10
N LYS A 20 12.26 -19.22 -11.35
CA LYS A 20 12.48 -19.42 -9.89
C LYS A 20 13.66 -18.50 -9.45
N GLN A 21 13.81 -17.98 -8.21
CA GLN A 21 13.99 -18.64 -6.91
C GLN A 21 13.76 -17.66 -5.72
N GLU A 22 13.29 -18.20 -4.59
CA GLU A 22 13.81 -18.06 -3.19
C GLU A 22 14.22 -16.69 -2.61
N GLY A 23 13.91 -16.33 -1.36
CA GLY A 23 13.14 -17.01 -0.31
C GLY A 23 13.12 -16.22 1.02
N SER A 24 12.27 -16.62 1.99
CA SER A 24 12.17 -16.12 3.38
C SER A 24 11.90 -14.60 3.57
N GLU A 25 11.17 -14.14 4.59
CA GLU A 25 10.99 -14.68 5.94
C GLU A 25 9.55 -14.50 6.45
N SER A 26 9.07 -15.46 7.24
CA SER A 26 7.69 -15.53 7.72
C SER A 26 7.55 -15.08 9.18
N ALA A 27 6.44 -14.42 9.50
CA ALA A 27 5.95 -14.27 10.87
C ALA A 27 4.52 -14.83 10.94
N GLU A 28 4.42 -16.13 11.26
CA GLU A 28 3.13 -16.76 11.57
C GLU A 28 2.57 -16.23 12.90
N VAL A 29 1.25 -16.09 12.97
CA VAL A 29 0.51 -16.15 14.23
C VAL A 29 -0.64 -17.14 14.05
N GLN A 30 -0.41 -18.36 14.54
CA GLN A 30 -1.43 -19.39 14.66
C GLN A 30 -2.24 -19.15 15.94
N ASP A 31 -3.57 -19.07 15.85
CA ASP A 31 -4.46 -19.16 17.01
C ASP A 31 -5.17 -20.52 16.97
N THR A 32 -4.81 -21.40 17.91
CA THR A 32 -5.31 -22.77 17.99
C THR A 32 -6.68 -22.86 18.67
N TYR A 33 -7.54 -23.72 18.12
CA TYR A 33 -8.76 -24.16 18.80
C TYR A 33 -8.39 -25.08 19.97
N ASN A 34 -9.03 -24.91 21.13
CA ASN A 34 -9.13 -25.99 22.10
C ASN A 34 -10.44 -25.92 22.90
N GLY A 35 -10.97 -27.07 23.30
CA GLY A 35 -12.26 -27.21 23.97
C GLY A 35 -12.20 -28.15 25.18
N SER A 36 -13.36 -28.37 25.81
CA SER A 36 -13.54 -29.17 27.05
C SER A 36 -12.88 -28.55 28.31
N GLN A 37 -13.34 -28.82 29.55
CA GLN A 37 -14.36 -29.75 30.04
C GLN A 37 -15.06 -29.19 31.30
N LYS A 38 -16.17 -29.78 31.74
CA LYS A 38 -16.89 -29.41 32.99
C LYS A 38 -16.24 -30.07 34.21
N ASN A 39 -16.36 -29.44 35.38
CA ASN A 39 -16.42 -30.16 36.66
C ASN A 39 -17.23 -29.37 37.71
N GLU A 40 -17.99 -30.07 38.55
CA GLU A 40 -18.88 -29.47 39.57
C GLU A 40 -18.30 -29.62 40.99
N LYS A 41 -18.59 -28.65 41.89
CA LYS A 41 -18.87 -28.90 43.32
C LYS A 41 -19.49 -27.70 44.04
N HIS A 42 -20.23 -28.01 45.10
CA HIS A 42 -21.10 -27.17 45.94
C HIS A 42 -20.49 -25.82 46.41
N VAL A 43 -21.18 -24.68 46.26
CA VAL A 43 -22.20 -24.08 47.16
C VAL A 43 -21.64 -23.45 48.44
N GLU A 44 -21.67 -22.12 48.50
CA GLU A 44 -22.18 -21.39 49.66
C GLU A 44 -22.95 -20.13 49.19
N LYS A 45 -24.00 -19.74 49.92
CA LYS A 45 -25.04 -18.82 49.45
C LYS A 45 -24.94 -17.49 50.21
N ASN A 46 -24.65 -16.38 49.53
CA ASN A 46 -24.79 -15.04 50.11
C ASN A 46 -25.53 -14.11 49.13
N GLU A 47 -26.65 -13.57 49.59
CA GLU A 47 -27.57 -12.78 48.77
C GLU A 47 -27.13 -11.30 48.77
N ARG A 48 -26.83 -10.75 47.57
CA ARG A 48 -26.95 -9.31 47.26
C ARG A 48 -26.73 -9.00 45.78
N GLY A 49 -27.82 -8.62 45.10
CA GLY A 49 -27.80 -7.80 43.87
C GLY A 49 -27.44 -8.51 42.56
N THR A 50 -28.45 -8.72 41.70
CA THR A 50 -28.27 -9.19 40.32
C THR A 50 -27.58 -8.12 39.43
N LYS A 51 -26.24 -8.09 39.45
CA LYS A 51 -25.49 -7.35 38.42
C LYS A 51 -25.66 -8.05 37.08
N LYS A 52 -26.45 -7.44 36.18
CA LYS A 52 -26.59 -7.91 34.79
C LYS A 52 -25.19 -8.03 34.16
N ARG A 53 -24.77 -9.27 33.88
CA ARG A 53 -23.52 -9.58 33.17
C ARG A 53 -23.60 -8.94 31.78
N GLY A 54 -22.90 -7.83 31.59
CA GLY A 54 -22.81 -7.16 30.30
C GLY A 54 -22.11 -8.08 29.30
N TRP A 55 -22.75 -8.32 28.16
CA TRP A 55 -22.13 -8.99 27.02
C TRP A 55 -20.81 -8.27 26.67
N PRO A 56 -19.67 -8.97 26.49
CA PRO A 56 -18.43 -8.31 26.15
C PRO A 56 -18.63 -7.51 24.86
N LYS A 57 -18.34 -6.20 24.91
CA LYS A 57 -18.56 -5.27 23.79
C LYS A 57 -17.70 -5.74 22.60
N GLY A 58 -18.31 -6.48 21.68
CA GLY A 58 -17.62 -7.04 20.52
C GLY A 58 -16.88 -5.97 19.72
N LYS A 59 -15.79 -6.36 19.05
CA LYS A 59 -14.95 -5.47 18.21
C LYS A 59 -15.85 -4.53 17.41
N LYS A 60 -15.73 -3.21 17.66
CA LYS A 60 -16.52 -2.17 16.98
C LYS A 60 -16.49 -2.44 15.48
N ARG A 61 -17.67 -2.65 14.87
CA ARG A 61 -17.79 -2.86 13.41
C ARG A 61 -17.02 -1.74 12.70
N LYS A 62 -16.11 -2.09 11.78
CA LYS A 62 -15.36 -1.10 10.99
C LYS A 62 -16.38 -0.15 10.35
N LYS A 63 -16.16 1.16 10.50
CA LYS A 63 -17.08 2.17 9.96
C LYS A 63 -17.16 2.00 8.45
N ASN A 64 -18.36 2.17 7.89
CA ASN A 64 -18.52 2.18 6.44
C ASN A 64 -17.66 3.29 5.84
N ILE A 65 -16.92 2.98 4.78
CA ILE A 65 -15.99 3.90 4.13
C ILE A 65 -16.80 4.70 3.10
N PRO A 66 -16.89 6.04 3.18
CA PRO A 66 -17.63 6.84 2.19
C PRO A 66 -17.03 6.63 0.80
N ASN A 67 -17.84 6.11 -0.14
CA ASN A 67 -17.42 5.76 -1.51
C ASN A 67 -16.27 4.74 -1.60
N GLY A 68 -15.99 3.96 -0.55
CA GLY A 68 -15.04 2.84 -0.61
C GLY A 68 -15.72 1.52 -1.03
N PRO A 69 -14.94 0.50 -1.43
CA PRO A 69 -15.48 -0.83 -1.70
C PRO A 69 -16.18 -1.37 -0.45
N LYS A 70 -17.24 -2.15 -0.67
CA LYS A 70 -18.08 -2.70 0.40
C LYS A 70 -17.48 -4.02 0.89
N ALA A 71 -17.42 -4.22 2.20
CA ALA A 71 -16.89 -5.47 2.76
C ALA A 71 -17.73 -6.69 2.29
N PRO A 72 -17.08 -7.74 1.75
CA PRO A 72 -17.78 -8.89 1.18
C PRO A 72 -18.43 -9.74 2.26
N LEU A 73 -19.41 -10.55 1.83
CA LEU A 73 -20.14 -11.43 2.73
C LEU A 73 -19.34 -12.70 3.01
N THR A 74 -19.36 -13.14 4.27
CA THR A 74 -18.85 -14.47 4.66
C THR A 74 -19.71 -15.57 4.03
N GLY A 75 -19.15 -16.77 3.82
CA GLY A 75 -19.86 -17.87 3.15
C GLY A 75 -21.23 -18.19 3.78
N TYR A 76 -21.29 -18.22 5.11
CA TYR A 76 -22.57 -18.34 5.82
C TYR A 76 -23.57 -17.23 5.48
N MET A 77 -23.13 -15.97 5.40
CA MET A 77 -24.02 -14.85 5.08
C MET A 77 -24.44 -14.82 3.60
N ARG A 78 -23.67 -15.43 2.69
CA ARG A 78 -24.09 -15.68 1.29
C ARG A 78 -25.24 -16.68 1.26
N PHE A 79 -25.00 -17.86 1.82
CA PHE A 79 -26.01 -18.92 1.96
C PHE A 79 -27.30 -18.40 2.62
N LEU A 80 -27.17 -17.65 3.74
CA LEU A 80 -28.32 -17.03 4.40
C LEU A 80 -29.09 -16.08 3.49
N ASN A 81 -28.43 -15.30 2.62
CA ASN A 81 -29.12 -14.36 1.74
C ASN A 81 -29.84 -15.07 0.60
N GLU A 82 -29.18 -16.04 -0.05
CA GLU A 82 -29.76 -16.84 -1.14
C GLU A 82 -30.98 -17.63 -0.68
N ARG A 83 -30.86 -18.37 0.42
CA ARG A 83 -31.94 -19.25 0.93
C ARG A 83 -33.04 -18.50 1.68
N ARG A 84 -32.77 -17.31 2.25
CA ARG A 84 -33.80 -16.51 2.98
C ARG A 84 -34.93 -16.05 2.07
N GLU A 85 -34.66 -15.73 0.81
CA GLU A 85 -35.70 -15.33 -0.13
C GLU A 85 -36.61 -16.52 -0.49
N GLN A 86 -36.01 -17.67 -0.78
CA GLN A 86 -36.72 -18.93 -1.06
C GLN A 86 -37.61 -19.36 0.13
N LEU A 87 -37.06 -19.39 1.35
CA LEU A 87 -37.82 -19.74 2.56
C LEU A 87 -38.89 -18.71 2.93
N ARG A 88 -38.71 -17.42 2.61
CA ARG A 88 -39.76 -16.40 2.78
C ARG A 88 -40.91 -16.60 1.79
N ALA A 89 -40.61 -17.00 0.54
CA ALA A 89 -41.63 -17.31 -0.46
C ALA A 89 -42.42 -18.59 -0.11
N GLN A 90 -41.76 -19.60 0.45
CA GLN A 90 -42.40 -20.84 0.91
C GLN A 90 -43.19 -20.67 2.22
N HIS A 91 -42.70 -19.83 3.14
CA HIS A 91 -43.30 -19.57 4.44
C HIS A 91 -43.59 -18.07 4.68
N PRO A 92 -44.49 -17.44 3.90
CA PRO A 92 -44.79 -16.01 4.03
C PRO A 92 -45.46 -15.64 5.37
N HIS A 93 -45.96 -16.63 6.10
CA HIS A 93 -46.57 -16.49 7.42
C HIS A 93 -45.56 -16.56 8.59
N LEU A 94 -44.32 -17.01 8.36
CA LEU A 94 -43.30 -17.10 9.41
C LEU A 94 -42.53 -15.79 9.58
N SER A 95 -42.18 -15.48 10.82
CA SER A 95 -41.45 -14.25 11.14
C SER A 95 -39.98 -14.35 10.73
N SER A 96 -39.38 -13.22 10.38
CA SER A 96 -37.96 -13.16 9.95
C SER A 96 -36.95 -13.80 10.91
N PRO A 97 -37.12 -13.76 12.26
CA PRO A 97 -36.26 -14.49 13.19
C PRO A 97 -36.41 -16.02 13.08
N GLU A 98 -37.61 -16.52 12.80
CA GLU A 98 -37.92 -17.95 12.70
C GLU A 98 -37.31 -18.54 11.42
N ILE A 99 -37.49 -17.84 10.29
CA ILE A 99 -36.80 -18.15 9.02
C ILE A 99 -35.28 -18.18 9.23
N THR A 100 -34.72 -17.22 9.97
CA THR A 100 -33.28 -17.18 10.27
C THR A 100 -32.82 -18.34 11.17
N LYS A 101 -33.68 -18.84 12.07
CA LYS A 101 -33.40 -20.02 12.90
C LYS A 101 -33.42 -21.32 12.10
N MET A 102 -34.35 -21.46 11.14
CA MET A 102 -34.38 -22.59 10.21
C MET A 102 -33.12 -22.62 9.35
N LEU A 103 -32.77 -21.50 8.72
CA LEU A 103 -31.54 -21.36 7.91
C LEU A 103 -30.25 -21.70 8.66
N GLY A 104 -30.11 -21.28 9.91
CA GLY A 104 -28.94 -21.65 10.74
C GLY A 104 -28.87 -23.15 11.02
N SER A 105 -30.01 -23.83 11.07
CA SER A 105 -30.11 -25.28 11.22
C SER A 105 -29.79 -26.00 9.90
N GLU A 106 -30.21 -25.44 8.76
CA GLU A 106 -29.89 -25.91 7.41
C GLU A 106 -28.38 -25.83 7.13
N TRP A 107 -27.74 -24.69 7.38
CA TRP A 107 -26.27 -24.51 7.26
C TRP A 107 -25.45 -25.46 8.16
N SER A 108 -26.03 -25.89 9.28
CA SER A 108 -25.40 -26.84 10.20
C SER A 108 -25.53 -28.29 9.73
N LYS A 109 -26.49 -28.59 8.84
CA LYS A 109 -26.73 -29.90 8.22
C LYS A 109 -26.20 -29.99 6.78
N LEU A 110 -25.77 -28.88 6.19
CA LEU A 110 -25.28 -28.80 4.82
C LEU A 110 -24.03 -29.69 4.63
N PRO A 111 -23.90 -30.42 3.51
CA PRO A 111 -22.71 -31.22 3.21
C PRO A 111 -21.41 -30.38 3.28
N PRO A 112 -20.28 -30.98 3.67
CA PRO A 112 -19.01 -30.26 3.77
C PRO A 112 -18.57 -29.67 2.42
N GLU A 113 -18.87 -30.34 1.31
CA GLU A 113 -18.54 -29.91 -0.06
C GLU A 113 -19.29 -28.64 -0.48
N GLU A 114 -20.63 -28.63 -0.35
CA GLU A 114 -21.46 -27.44 -0.60
C GLU A 114 -21.04 -26.29 0.32
N LYS A 115 -20.80 -26.59 1.60
CA LYS A 115 -20.36 -25.61 2.60
C LYS A 115 -18.99 -25.01 2.25
N GLN A 116 -18.07 -25.82 1.74
CA GLN A 116 -16.75 -25.39 1.30
C GLN A 116 -16.84 -24.45 0.09
N CYS A 117 -17.70 -24.75 -0.89
CA CYS A 117 -17.95 -23.88 -2.04
C CYS A 117 -18.35 -22.44 -1.61
N TYR A 118 -19.26 -22.29 -0.65
CA TYR A 118 -19.61 -20.97 -0.10
C TYR A 118 -18.47 -20.27 0.65
N LEU A 119 -17.55 -21.03 1.26
CA LEU A 119 -16.39 -20.49 1.97
C LEU A 119 -15.29 -20.04 1.00
N ASP A 120 -14.99 -20.84 -0.02
CA ASP A 120 -14.00 -20.53 -1.05
C ASP A 120 -14.40 -19.29 -1.85
N GLU A 121 -15.68 -19.19 -2.24
CA GLU A 121 -16.21 -18.03 -2.95
C GLU A 121 -16.20 -16.76 -2.07
N ALA A 122 -16.43 -16.91 -0.76
CA ALA A 122 -16.28 -15.81 0.18
C ALA A 122 -14.81 -15.39 0.40
N GLU A 123 -13.86 -16.33 0.32
CA GLU A 123 -12.43 -16.03 0.39
C GLU A 123 -11.93 -15.37 -0.90
N ARG A 124 -12.41 -15.82 -2.07
CA ARG A 124 -12.16 -15.20 -3.38
C ARG A 124 -12.57 -13.73 -3.39
N GLU A 125 -13.80 -13.43 -2.96
CA GLU A 125 -14.25 -12.04 -2.84
C GLU A 125 -13.53 -11.26 -1.74
N LYS A 126 -13.11 -11.90 -0.64
CA LYS A 126 -12.26 -11.28 0.39
C LYS A 126 -10.90 -10.85 -0.16
N GLN A 127 -10.27 -11.67 -1.01
CA GLN A 127 -9.03 -11.31 -1.69
C GLN A 127 -9.24 -10.16 -2.68
N GLN A 128 -10.31 -10.20 -3.47
CA GLN A 128 -10.67 -9.12 -4.39
C GLN A 128 -10.92 -7.80 -3.64
N TYR A 129 -11.71 -7.83 -2.57
CA TYR A 129 -11.96 -6.68 -1.70
C TYR A 129 -10.68 -6.09 -1.11
N VAL A 130 -9.70 -6.91 -0.72
CA VAL A 130 -8.40 -6.42 -0.21
C VAL A 130 -7.64 -5.66 -1.29
N LYS A 131 -7.61 -6.16 -2.53
CA LYS A 131 -6.99 -5.47 -3.68
C LYS A 131 -7.69 -4.15 -3.99
N GLU A 132 -9.03 -4.16 -4.08
CA GLU A 132 -9.84 -2.96 -4.32
C GLU A 132 -9.67 -1.92 -3.20
N LEU A 133 -9.62 -2.36 -1.93
CA LEU A 133 -9.41 -1.49 -0.78
C LEU A 133 -7.99 -0.88 -0.78
N GLN A 134 -6.98 -1.63 -1.22
CA GLN A 134 -5.62 -1.13 -1.37
C GLN A 134 -5.52 -0.07 -2.48
N ALA A 135 -6.11 -0.34 -3.65
CA ALA A 135 -6.20 0.64 -4.75
C ALA A 135 -6.96 1.91 -4.31
N TYR A 136 -8.13 1.74 -3.69
CA TYR A 136 -8.94 2.84 -3.19
C TYR A 136 -8.18 3.71 -2.17
N ARG A 137 -7.37 3.12 -1.28
CA ARG A 137 -6.52 3.87 -0.32
C ARG A 137 -5.49 4.78 -0.98
N GLY A 138 -5.08 4.52 -2.23
CA GLY A 138 -4.19 5.40 -2.98
C GLY A 138 -4.89 6.64 -3.56
N THR A 139 -6.22 6.61 -3.69
CA THR A 139 -6.98 7.66 -4.39
C THR A 139 -7.16 8.95 -3.58
N GLU A 140 -7.26 10.08 -4.28
CA GLU A 140 -7.65 11.38 -3.68
C GLU A 140 -9.01 11.30 -2.97
N ALA A 141 -9.93 10.48 -3.45
CA ALA A 141 -11.23 10.25 -2.80
C ALA A 141 -11.07 9.67 -1.38
N TYR A 142 -10.13 8.75 -1.16
CA TYR A 142 -9.83 8.25 0.18
C TYR A 142 -9.23 9.35 1.06
N LYS A 143 -8.22 10.09 0.55
CA LYS A 143 -7.58 11.21 1.28
C LYS A 143 -8.60 12.27 1.71
N MET A 144 -9.54 12.62 0.84
CA MET A 144 -10.62 13.56 1.16
C MET A 144 -11.59 12.98 2.20
N SER A 145 -11.97 11.70 2.06
CA SER A 145 -12.85 11.02 3.02
C SER A 145 -12.24 10.90 4.43
N THR A 146 -10.92 10.71 4.54
CA THR A 146 -10.23 10.60 5.83
C THR A 146 -10.10 11.96 6.51
N LYS A 147 -9.82 13.04 5.76
CA LYS A 147 -9.87 14.43 6.26
C LYS A 147 -11.24 14.76 6.84
N VAL A 148 -12.33 14.55 6.09
CA VAL A 148 -13.71 14.77 6.56
C VAL A 148 -14.08 13.88 7.77
N ALA A 149 -13.54 12.67 7.86
CA ALA A 149 -13.75 11.79 9.00
C ALA A 149 -12.95 12.18 10.26
N GLN A 150 -11.77 12.79 10.09
CA GLN A 150 -10.98 13.39 11.17
C GLN A 150 -11.65 14.68 11.66
N GLU A 151 -12.06 15.57 10.76
CA GLU A 151 -12.80 16.79 11.09
C GLU A 151 -14.07 16.50 11.90
N LYS A 152 -14.86 15.49 11.49
CA LYS A 152 -16.04 15.01 12.24
C LYS A 152 -15.71 14.33 13.58
N LYS A 153 -14.47 13.87 13.81
CA LYS A 153 -13.99 13.43 15.13
C LYS A 153 -13.59 14.62 15.98
N MET A 154 -12.74 15.51 15.48
CA MET A 154 -12.31 16.73 16.14
C MET A 154 -13.53 17.52 16.62
N ARG A 155 -14.52 17.74 15.74
CA ARG A 155 -15.78 18.42 16.09
C ARG A 155 -16.57 17.71 17.20
N LYS A 156 -16.52 16.38 17.28
CA LYS A 156 -17.15 15.61 18.37
C LYS A 156 -16.37 15.64 19.68
N GLU A 157 -15.04 15.63 19.61
CA GLU A 157 -14.14 15.72 20.75
C GLU A 157 -14.18 17.14 21.34
N THR A 158 -14.25 18.19 20.52
CA THR A 158 -14.56 19.57 20.94
C THR A 158 -15.91 19.67 21.64
N THR A 159 -16.99 19.10 21.09
CA THR A 159 -18.30 19.11 21.78
C THR A 159 -18.30 18.31 23.09
N TYR A 160 -17.45 17.29 23.23
CA TYR A 160 -17.37 16.46 24.44
C TYR A 160 -16.46 17.07 25.53
N SER A 161 -15.41 17.81 25.15
CA SER A 161 -14.58 18.54 26.12
C SER A 161 -15.33 19.73 26.70
N MET A 162 -16.18 20.41 25.93
CA MET A 162 -17.03 21.49 26.44
C MET A 162 -18.11 21.02 27.43
N SER A 163 -18.53 19.74 27.39
CA SER A 163 -19.49 19.19 28.37
C SER A 163 -18.88 18.74 29.70
N ASN A 164 -17.55 18.57 29.80
CA ASN A 164 -16.87 18.15 31.04
C ASN A 164 -16.21 19.33 31.79
N GLY A 165 -16.39 20.57 31.33
CA GLY A 165 -15.70 21.75 31.83
C GLY A 165 -16.37 22.51 32.99
N VAL A 166 -17.55 22.10 33.47
CA VAL A 166 -18.27 22.80 34.55
C VAL A 166 -18.91 21.80 35.52
N HIS A 167 -18.17 21.45 36.58
CA HIS A 167 -18.75 20.94 37.83
C HIS A 167 -18.01 21.53 39.03
N ALA A 168 -18.31 22.79 39.32
CA ALA A 168 -18.19 23.40 40.64
C ALA A 168 -19.38 24.36 40.81
N GLU A 169 -20.16 24.18 41.87
CA GLU A 169 -21.21 25.08 42.40
C GLU A 169 -22.33 25.49 41.40
N ASN A 170 -23.52 24.90 41.43
CA ASN A 170 -24.45 24.97 42.58
C ASN A 170 -25.49 23.84 42.57
N LYS A 171 -26.07 23.56 43.75
CA LYS A 171 -27.29 22.74 43.87
C LYS A 171 -28.53 23.63 43.80
N SER A 172 -29.37 23.42 42.80
CA SER A 172 -30.80 23.69 42.87
C SER A 172 -31.53 22.67 42.00
N ASP A 173 -32.39 21.87 42.62
CA ASP A 173 -33.30 20.98 41.92
C ASP A 173 -34.29 21.80 41.07
N GLU A 174 -34.35 21.58 39.76
CA GLU A 174 -35.66 21.41 39.12
C GLU A 174 -35.61 20.62 37.81
N LYS A 175 -36.73 19.92 37.54
CA LYS A 175 -36.91 19.11 36.33
C LYS A 175 -37.57 19.94 35.24
N GLN A 176 -36.80 20.28 34.21
CA GLN A 176 -37.24 20.52 32.84
C GLN A 176 -35.98 20.35 31.99
N GLY A 177 -35.93 19.52 30.96
CA GLY A 177 -36.90 19.33 29.89
C GLY A 177 -36.10 19.53 28.60
N LYS A 178 -36.26 18.68 27.59
CA LYS A 178 -35.57 18.89 26.30
C LYS A 178 -36.20 20.10 25.59
N MET A 179 -35.77 21.31 25.93
CA MET A 179 -36.05 22.47 25.09
C MET A 179 -35.25 22.32 23.80
N SER A 180 -35.95 22.52 22.68
CA SER A 180 -35.35 22.49 21.36
C SER A 180 -34.37 23.64 21.21
N MET A 181 -33.36 23.49 20.34
CA MET A 181 -32.40 24.53 19.96
C MET A 181 -33.06 25.79 19.36
N PHE A 182 -34.38 25.78 19.15
CA PHE A 182 -35.15 26.82 18.46
C PHE A 182 -36.00 27.72 19.37
N ASP A 183 -36.13 27.43 20.67
CA ASP A 183 -37.10 28.11 21.55
C ASP A 183 -36.44 28.89 22.71
N ILE A 184 -35.28 29.52 22.47
CA ILE A 184 -34.72 30.52 23.41
C ILE A 184 -35.33 31.89 23.04
N PRO A 185 -36.11 32.54 23.93
CA PRO A 185 -36.75 33.81 23.60
C PRO A 185 -35.73 34.92 23.32
N ILE A 186 -35.96 35.68 22.25
CA ILE A 186 -35.06 36.75 21.81
C ILE A 186 -34.91 37.80 22.93
N PHE A 187 -33.69 38.32 23.11
CA PHE A 187 -33.31 39.28 24.16
C PHE A 187 -33.32 38.75 25.62
N THR A 188 -33.45 37.44 25.85
CA THR A 188 -33.14 36.85 27.16
C THR A 188 -31.64 36.83 27.43
N GLU A 189 -31.26 36.77 28.71
CA GLU A 189 -29.86 36.60 29.12
C GLU A 189 -29.25 35.30 28.56
N GLU A 190 -30.05 34.23 28.48
CA GLU A 190 -29.66 32.97 27.84
C GLU A 190 -29.37 33.13 26.34
N PHE A 191 -30.22 33.87 25.61
CA PHE A 191 -30.01 34.17 24.18
C PHE A 191 -28.71 34.96 23.96
N LEU A 192 -28.46 36.00 24.77
CA LEU A 192 -27.26 36.82 24.68
C LEU A 192 -25.98 36.01 25.00
N ASN A 193 -26.02 35.18 26.04
CA ASN A 193 -24.91 34.30 26.41
C ASN A 193 -24.66 33.22 25.34
N HIS A 194 -25.72 32.64 24.76
CA HIS A 194 -25.60 31.69 23.65
C HIS A 194 -24.98 32.32 22.40
N ASN A 195 -25.45 33.51 22.01
CA ASN A 195 -24.90 34.23 20.86
C ASN A 195 -23.42 34.61 21.06
N LYS A 196 -23.07 35.10 22.25
CA LYS A 196 -21.67 35.39 22.64
C LYS A 196 -20.78 34.15 22.61
N ALA A 197 -21.29 32.99 23.05
CA ALA A 197 -20.57 31.73 22.98
C ALA A 197 -20.36 31.24 21.52
N GLN A 198 -21.41 31.32 20.68
CA GLN A 198 -21.30 31.02 19.25
C GLN A 198 -20.31 31.96 18.55
N GLU A 199 -20.33 33.26 18.85
CA GLU A 199 -19.39 34.21 18.25
C GLU A 199 -17.94 33.92 18.66
N ALA A 200 -17.71 33.55 19.93
CA ALA A 200 -16.41 33.12 20.42
C ALA A 200 -15.94 31.81 19.74
N GLU A 201 -16.84 30.84 19.48
CA GLU A 201 -16.54 29.64 18.72
C GLU A 201 -16.17 29.98 17.26
N LEU A 202 -16.96 30.82 16.59
CA LEU A 202 -16.67 31.29 15.23
C LEU A 202 -15.33 32.02 15.13
N ARG A 203 -14.98 32.87 16.11
CA ARG A 203 -13.66 33.53 16.19
C ARG A 203 -12.52 32.51 16.33
N LYS A 204 -12.69 31.47 17.17
CA LYS A 204 -11.71 30.38 17.32
C LYS A 204 -11.56 29.56 16.03
N LEU A 205 -12.67 29.22 15.37
CA LEU A 205 -12.66 28.47 14.10
C LEU A 205 -11.98 29.26 12.98
N ARG A 206 -12.26 30.57 12.86
CA ARG A 206 -11.57 31.46 11.91
C ARG A 206 -10.06 31.49 12.17
N LYS A 207 -9.63 31.64 13.43
CA LYS A 207 -8.19 31.62 13.77
C LYS A 207 -7.55 30.28 13.40
N ALA A 208 -8.17 29.17 13.75
CA ALA A 208 -7.65 27.83 13.42
C ALA A 208 -7.57 27.59 11.91
N ASN A 209 -8.54 28.10 11.13
CA ASN A 209 -8.52 27.97 9.67
C ASN A 209 -7.35 28.75 9.05
N ILE A 210 -7.10 29.99 9.50
CA ILE A 210 -5.93 30.78 9.08
C ILE A 210 -4.63 30.04 9.40
N GLU A 211 -4.50 29.47 10.61
CA GLU A 211 -3.32 28.70 11.01
C GLU A 211 -3.11 27.45 10.13
N TYR A 212 -4.19 26.76 9.73
CA TYR A 212 -4.10 25.65 8.76
C TYR A 212 -3.77 26.13 7.33
N GLU A 213 -4.28 27.28 6.90
CA GLU A 213 -3.94 27.89 5.61
C GLU A 213 -2.45 28.26 5.55
N GLU A 214 -1.90 28.85 6.61
CA GLU A 214 -0.46 29.13 6.77
C GLU A 214 0.38 27.83 6.75
N GLN A 215 -0.01 26.80 7.50
CA GLN A 215 0.68 25.51 7.51
C GLN A 215 0.66 24.85 6.11
N ASN A 216 -0.47 24.88 5.41
CA ASN A 216 -0.59 24.36 4.05
C ASN A 216 0.31 25.13 3.07
N ALA A 217 0.43 26.46 3.20
CA ALA A 217 1.33 27.27 2.38
C ALA A 217 2.81 26.93 2.61
N VAL A 218 3.22 26.71 3.87
CA VAL A 218 4.59 26.26 4.21
C VAL A 218 4.88 24.88 3.61
N LEU A 219 3.94 23.93 3.73
CA LEU A 219 4.07 22.59 3.16
C LEU A 219 4.15 22.63 1.63
N GLN A 220 3.32 23.46 0.98
CA GLN A 220 3.35 23.64 -0.48
C GLN A 220 4.72 24.17 -0.93
N LYS A 221 5.25 25.21 -0.27
CA LYS A 221 6.60 25.73 -0.54
C LYS A 221 7.69 24.67 -0.36
N HIS A 222 7.59 23.81 0.66
CA HIS A 222 8.54 22.70 0.83
C HIS A 222 8.43 21.66 -0.30
N ILE A 223 7.22 21.30 -0.71
CA ILE A 223 6.98 20.41 -1.85
C ILE A 223 7.61 20.98 -3.13
N ASP A 224 7.43 22.27 -3.40
CA ASP A 224 7.94 22.89 -4.62
C ASP A 224 9.47 23.03 -4.59
N ASN A 225 10.06 23.37 -3.44
CA ASN A 225 11.52 23.30 -3.25
C ASN A 225 12.07 21.88 -3.51
N MET A 226 11.40 20.84 -3.01
CA MET A 226 11.82 19.45 -3.21
C MET A 226 11.66 19.00 -4.67
N LYS A 227 10.64 19.48 -5.39
CA LYS A 227 10.49 19.23 -6.83
C LYS A 227 11.63 19.87 -7.62
N SER A 228 11.95 21.14 -7.39
CA SER A 228 13.08 21.80 -8.08
C SER A 228 14.43 21.19 -7.73
N ALA A 229 14.61 20.66 -6.51
CA ALA A 229 15.81 19.89 -6.17
C ALA A 229 15.87 18.55 -6.94
N LYS A 230 14.74 17.84 -7.08
CA LYS A 230 14.65 16.61 -7.88
C LYS A 230 14.93 16.89 -9.37
N GLU A 231 14.34 17.93 -9.93
CA GLU A 231 14.50 18.33 -11.34
C GLU A 231 15.97 18.59 -11.69
N LYS A 232 16.71 19.30 -10.81
CA LYS A 232 18.15 19.49 -10.96
C LYS A 232 18.97 18.20 -10.92
N LEU A 233 18.64 17.28 -9.99
CA LEU A 233 19.32 15.99 -9.92
C LEU A 233 19.01 15.11 -11.14
N GLU A 234 17.83 15.24 -11.75
CA GLU A 234 17.48 14.56 -13.00
C GLU A 234 18.22 15.17 -14.21
N GLU A 235 18.46 16.49 -14.21
CA GLU A 235 19.29 17.18 -15.20
C GLU A 235 20.78 16.80 -15.07
N GLU A 236 21.37 16.89 -13.87
CA GLU A 236 22.75 16.47 -13.57
C GLU A 236 23.00 15.00 -13.97
N LEU A 237 22.07 14.09 -13.62
CA LEU A 237 22.15 12.68 -14.00
C LEU A 237 22.10 12.47 -15.53
N SER A 238 21.30 13.26 -16.24
CA SER A 238 21.22 13.24 -17.71
C SER A 238 22.53 13.73 -18.33
N GLU A 239 23.13 14.78 -17.79
CA GLU A 239 24.44 15.28 -18.24
C GLU A 239 25.55 14.24 -18.03
N GLU A 240 25.64 13.63 -16.85
CA GLU A 240 26.61 12.56 -16.57
C GLU A 240 26.44 11.36 -17.50
N GLN A 241 25.21 10.94 -17.77
CA GLN A 241 24.92 9.85 -18.72
C GLN A 241 25.38 10.19 -20.15
N ASN A 242 25.17 11.43 -20.60
CA ASN A 242 25.62 11.89 -21.91
C ASN A 242 27.15 11.97 -21.99
N GLN A 243 27.82 12.47 -20.95
CA GLN A 243 29.28 12.50 -20.87
C GLN A 243 29.88 11.09 -20.88
N ASN A 244 29.33 10.18 -20.07
CA ASN A 244 29.78 8.78 -20.02
C ASN A 244 29.57 8.08 -21.37
N SER A 245 28.44 8.31 -22.04
CA SER A 245 28.19 7.82 -23.41
C SER A 245 29.22 8.37 -24.42
N ALA A 246 29.61 9.64 -24.31
CA ALA A 246 30.64 10.23 -25.17
C ALA A 246 32.03 9.60 -24.92
N ILE A 247 32.42 9.41 -23.66
CA ILE A 247 33.67 8.75 -23.27
C ILE A 247 33.69 7.30 -23.78
N GLN A 248 32.60 6.56 -23.61
CA GLN A 248 32.47 5.18 -24.12
C GLN A 248 32.62 5.12 -25.65
N LYS A 249 32.01 6.05 -26.40
CA LYS A 249 32.17 6.14 -27.87
C LYS A 249 33.61 6.43 -28.27
N HIS A 250 34.30 7.33 -27.57
CA HIS A 250 35.70 7.64 -27.86
C HIS A 250 36.61 6.44 -27.54
N LEU A 251 36.41 5.77 -26.39
CA LEU A 251 37.13 4.55 -26.02
C LEU A 251 36.92 3.44 -27.05
N GLU A 252 35.69 3.26 -27.54
CA GLU A 252 35.35 2.28 -28.57
C GLU A 252 36.00 2.63 -29.92
N SER A 253 36.06 3.91 -30.29
CA SER A 253 36.82 4.38 -31.46
C SER A 253 38.31 4.09 -31.34
N LEU A 254 38.92 4.32 -30.17
CA LEU A 254 40.33 3.98 -29.91
C LEU A 254 40.57 2.47 -30.01
N ARG A 255 39.69 1.64 -29.42
CA ARG A 255 39.76 0.18 -29.56
C ARG A 255 39.68 -0.27 -31.02
N GLN A 256 38.82 0.34 -31.83
CA GLN A 256 38.71 0.04 -33.26
C GLN A 256 39.98 0.42 -34.04
N MET A 257 40.56 1.60 -33.78
CA MET A 257 41.82 2.03 -34.40
C MET A 257 43.00 1.13 -34.00
N LEU A 258 43.13 0.81 -32.72
CA LEU A 258 44.18 -0.06 -32.18
C LEU A 258 44.05 -1.49 -32.74
N THR A 259 42.84 -2.06 -32.71
CA THR A 259 42.55 -3.40 -33.26
C THR A 259 42.90 -3.45 -34.75
N SER A 260 42.45 -2.48 -35.54
CA SER A 260 42.71 -2.44 -36.99
C SER A 260 44.22 -2.34 -37.30
N SER A 261 44.95 -1.54 -36.53
CA SER A 261 46.39 -1.31 -36.73
C SER A 261 47.25 -2.48 -36.25
N LEU A 262 46.82 -3.19 -35.22
CA LEU A 262 47.55 -4.31 -34.60
C LEU A 262 47.08 -5.69 -35.09
N ALA A 263 46.03 -5.78 -35.93
CA ALA A 263 45.49 -7.04 -36.47
C ALA A 263 46.53 -7.92 -37.19
N ASN A 264 47.59 -7.30 -37.75
CA ASN A 264 48.69 -7.97 -38.44
C ASN A 264 49.96 -8.11 -37.57
N VAL A 265 49.81 -8.05 -36.24
CA VAL A 265 50.85 -8.29 -35.24
C VAL A 265 50.37 -9.45 -34.38
N SER A 266 51.11 -10.55 -34.41
CA SER A 266 50.84 -11.75 -33.59
C SER A 266 51.78 -11.75 -32.39
N LEU A 267 51.28 -12.12 -31.21
CA LEU A 267 52.10 -12.23 -30.01
C LEU A 267 53.11 -13.38 -30.13
N PRO A 268 54.40 -13.17 -29.77
CA PRO A 268 55.36 -14.25 -29.63
C PRO A 268 54.86 -15.33 -28.66
N GLY A 269 55.04 -16.61 -29.03
CA GLY A 269 54.63 -17.75 -28.20
C GLY A 269 53.16 -18.16 -28.32
N SER A 270 52.20 -17.23 -28.25
CA SER A 270 50.76 -17.57 -28.37
C SER A 270 50.21 -17.49 -29.79
N GLY A 271 50.79 -16.64 -30.66
CA GLY A 271 50.28 -16.41 -32.01
C GLY A 271 48.94 -15.65 -32.07
N GLU A 272 48.44 -15.15 -30.93
CA GLU A 272 47.20 -14.39 -30.84
C GLU A 272 47.35 -13.01 -31.52
N ASN A 273 46.30 -12.56 -32.20
CA ASN A 273 46.20 -11.22 -32.80
C ASN A 273 45.19 -10.37 -32.01
N ALA A 274 45.28 -9.04 -32.13
CA ALA A 274 44.29 -8.13 -31.55
C ALA A 274 42.90 -8.32 -32.19
N THR A 275 41.85 -8.47 -31.38
CA THR A 275 40.44 -8.38 -31.78
C THR A 275 39.70 -7.39 -30.90
N LEU A 276 38.53 -6.92 -31.33
CA LEU A 276 37.76 -5.87 -30.63
C LEU A 276 37.52 -6.20 -29.15
N ASP A 277 37.12 -7.45 -28.86
CA ASP A 277 36.82 -7.93 -27.51
C ASP A 277 38.07 -8.27 -26.69
N THR A 278 39.22 -8.48 -27.35
CA THR A 278 40.47 -8.93 -26.70
C THR A 278 41.55 -7.86 -26.63
N VAL A 279 41.38 -6.70 -27.27
CA VAL A 279 42.43 -5.69 -27.47
C VAL A 279 43.09 -5.24 -26.16
N ASP A 280 42.33 -5.05 -25.08
CA ASP A 280 42.88 -4.66 -23.78
C ASP A 280 43.76 -5.77 -23.15
N SER A 281 43.33 -7.04 -23.28
CA SER A 281 44.11 -8.20 -22.81
C SER A 281 45.33 -8.45 -23.69
N TYR A 282 45.18 -8.32 -25.01
CA TYR A 282 46.25 -8.40 -25.99
C TYR A 282 47.31 -7.33 -25.72
N LEU A 283 46.94 -6.08 -25.48
CA LEU A 283 47.87 -4.99 -25.15
C LEU A 283 48.59 -5.23 -23.82
N THR A 284 47.89 -5.77 -22.82
CA THR A 284 48.50 -6.16 -21.53
C THR A 284 49.55 -7.26 -21.70
N LYS A 285 49.22 -8.32 -22.47
CA LYS A 285 50.17 -9.40 -22.82
C LYS A 285 51.35 -8.87 -23.63
N LEU A 286 51.08 -8.02 -24.62
CA LEU A 286 52.09 -7.38 -25.47
C LEU A 286 53.08 -6.55 -24.64
N HIS A 287 52.57 -5.76 -23.69
CA HIS A 287 53.39 -4.97 -22.78
C HIS A 287 54.30 -5.86 -21.93
N SER A 288 53.78 -6.96 -21.34
CA SER A 288 54.61 -7.92 -20.60
C SER A 288 55.74 -8.46 -21.49
N ILE A 289 55.41 -9.01 -22.66
CA ILE A 289 56.39 -9.60 -23.60
C ILE A 289 57.49 -8.60 -24.01
N VAL A 290 57.14 -7.32 -24.16
CA VAL A 290 58.10 -6.24 -24.48
C VAL A 290 58.99 -5.88 -23.27
N VAL A 291 58.44 -5.87 -22.06
CA VAL A 291 59.18 -5.56 -20.82
C VAL A 291 60.07 -6.73 -20.38
N ASP A 292 59.60 -7.97 -20.49
CA ASP A 292 60.25 -9.16 -19.96
C ASP A 292 61.54 -9.52 -20.74
N ASP A 293 61.57 -9.36 -22.06
CA ASP A 293 62.81 -9.48 -22.85
C ASP A 293 62.84 -8.63 -24.13
N ALA A 294 63.02 -7.32 -23.94
CA ALA A 294 63.09 -6.33 -25.03
C ALA A 294 64.16 -6.62 -26.10
N ARG A 295 65.24 -7.35 -25.76
CA ARG A 295 66.35 -7.61 -26.69
C ARG A 295 66.01 -8.71 -27.70
N GLN A 296 65.28 -9.73 -27.28
CA GLN A 296 64.77 -10.76 -28.20
C GLN A 296 63.65 -10.21 -29.10
N ASN A 297 62.86 -9.26 -28.58
CA ASN A 297 61.70 -8.69 -29.24
C ASN A 297 61.97 -7.38 -30.03
N ASP A 298 63.23 -6.97 -30.24
CA ASP A 298 63.59 -5.68 -30.89
C ASP A 298 62.88 -5.43 -32.24
N LYS A 299 62.72 -6.46 -33.09
CA LYS A 299 61.97 -6.36 -34.36
C LYS A 299 60.48 -6.07 -34.14
N LEU A 300 59.88 -6.67 -33.11
CA LEU A 300 58.49 -6.48 -32.72
C LEU A 300 58.30 -5.07 -32.13
N VAL A 301 59.20 -4.64 -31.24
CA VAL A 301 59.21 -3.30 -30.64
C VAL A 301 59.27 -2.21 -31.73
N LYS A 302 60.18 -2.33 -32.70
CA LYS A 302 60.27 -1.39 -33.84
C LYS A 302 58.99 -1.34 -34.69
N LYS A 303 58.38 -2.50 -34.96
CA LYS A 303 57.10 -2.58 -35.69
C LYS A 303 55.96 -1.89 -34.92
N ILE A 304 55.90 -2.07 -33.60
CA ILE A 304 54.92 -1.42 -32.72
C ILE A 304 55.16 0.10 -32.68
N GLN A 305 56.40 0.55 -32.54
CA GLN A 305 56.75 1.97 -32.57
C GLN A 305 56.31 2.63 -33.88
N GLU A 306 56.57 2.01 -35.03
CA GLU A 306 56.13 2.52 -36.33
C GLU A 306 54.60 2.62 -36.44
N ILE A 307 53.86 1.65 -35.87
CA ILE A 307 52.39 1.65 -35.83
C ILE A 307 51.87 2.76 -34.90
N LEU A 308 52.43 2.88 -33.69
CA LEU A 308 52.02 3.89 -32.71
C LEU A 308 52.32 5.30 -33.21
N SER A 309 53.48 5.56 -33.82
CA SER A 309 53.78 6.86 -34.42
C SER A 309 52.84 7.21 -35.59
N LYS A 310 52.30 6.23 -36.33
CA LYS A 310 51.26 6.50 -37.34
C LYS A 310 49.91 6.83 -36.70
N LEU A 311 49.54 6.16 -35.62
CA LEU A 311 48.32 6.44 -34.86
C LEU A 311 48.37 7.82 -34.18
N GLU A 312 49.47 8.17 -33.52
CA GLU A 312 49.66 9.48 -32.87
C GLU A 312 49.55 10.66 -33.85
N ASN A 313 49.98 10.47 -35.11
CA ASN A 313 49.80 11.44 -36.18
C ASN A 313 48.39 11.42 -36.82
N SER A 314 47.56 10.41 -36.51
CA SER A 314 46.19 10.26 -37.04
C SER A 314 45.10 10.68 -36.06
N ASP A 315 45.40 10.66 -34.75
CA ASP A 315 44.48 11.00 -33.64
C ASP A 315 44.60 12.47 -33.18
N ARG A 316 45.31 13.29 -33.97
CA ARG A 316 45.42 14.74 -33.75
C ARG A 316 44.21 15.44 -34.43
N PRO A 317 43.39 16.20 -33.67
CA PRO A 317 42.19 16.87 -34.19
C PRO A 317 42.49 18.05 -35.14
#